data_AF-A0A8T3PSZ0-F1
#
_entry.id   AF-A0A8T3PSZ0-F1
#
_cell.length_a   1.000
_cell.length_b   1.000
_cell.length_c   1.000
_cell.angle_alpha   90.00
_cell.angle_beta   90.00
_cell.angle_gamma   90.00
#
_symmetry.space_group_name_H-M   'P 1'
#
loop_
_entity.id
_entity.type
_entity.pdbx_description
1 polymer ?
#
loop_
_entity_poly.entity_id
_entity_poly.type
_entity_poly.pdbx_seq_one_letter_code
_entity_poly.pdbx_strand_id
1 'polypeptide(L)'
;MTRQFGFVVLSAAVLGGCSMSGWLESTSLPFFHRIDVQQGNVVTQDMLARVEHGMDRAKVRSIMGTSLVKDVFNQDRWDYVYTMKPSGEDRV
;
A
#
# COMPACT_ATOMS: atom_id res chain seq x y z
N MET A 1 -40.80 -40.80 -19.34
CA MET A 1 -40.65 -39.75 -18.30
C MET A 1 -39.22 -39.61 -17.76
N THR A 2 -38.34 -40.62 -17.89
CA THR A 2 -36.95 -40.61 -17.40
C THR A 2 -35.96 -39.72 -18.17
N ARG A 3 -36.22 -39.38 -19.44
CA ARG A 3 -35.33 -38.53 -20.26
C ARG A 3 -35.40 -37.03 -19.92
N GLN A 4 -36.54 -36.56 -19.40
CA GLN A 4 -36.76 -35.15 -19.08
C GLN A 4 -36.08 -34.75 -17.76
N PHE A 5 -36.01 -35.67 -16.80
CA PHE A 5 -35.24 -35.49 -15.56
C PHE A 5 -33.74 -35.33 -15.82
N GLY A 6 -33.18 -36.05 -16.79
CA GLY A 6 -31.76 -35.93 -17.15
C GLY A 6 -31.40 -34.53 -17.66
N PHE A 7 -32.25 -33.92 -18.48
CA PHE A 7 -32.05 -32.56 -18.99
C PHE A 7 -32.17 -31.49 -17.89
N VAL A 8 -33.05 -31.69 -16.91
CA VAL A 8 -33.23 -30.77 -15.77
C VAL A 8 -32.03 -30.81 -14.81
N VAL A 9 -31.48 -32.00 -14.55
CA VAL A 9 -30.29 -32.15 -13.69
C VAL A 9 -29.04 -31.55 -14.35
N LEU A 10 -28.88 -31.73 -15.67
CA LEU A 10 -27.74 -31.16 -16.42
C LEU A 10 -27.78 -29.62 -16.45
N SER A 11 -28.97 -29.03 -16.60
CA SER A 11 -29.13 -27.57 -16.65
C SER A 11 -28.95 -26.90 -15.27
N ALA A 12 -29.35 -27.57 -14.18
CA ALA A 12 -29.10 -27.09 -12.83
C ALA A 12 -27.60 -27.06 -12.47
N ALA A 13 -26.81 -28.00 -12.97
CA ALA A 13 -25.36 -28.06 -12.73
C ALA A 13 -24.58 -26.91 -13.41
N VAL A 14 -25.05 -26.44 -14.58
CA VAL A 14 -24.40 -25.35 -15.34
C VAL A 14 -24.69 -23.98 -14.73
N LEU A 15 -25.81 -23.81 -14.02
CA LEU A 15 -26.22 -22.52 -13.42
C LEU A 15 -25.60 -22.24 -12.03
N GLY A 16 -24.91 -23.21 -11.42
CA GLY A 16 -24.26 -23.06 -10.10
C GLY A 16 -22.84 -22.48 -10.12
N GLY A 17 -22.24 -22.25 -11.30
CA GLY A 17 -20.82 -21.89 -11.43
C GLY A 17 -20.44 -20.46 -11.03
N CYS A 18 -21.40 -19.55 -10.87
CA CYS A 18 -21.11 -18.12 -10.72
C CYS A 18 -20.92 -17.65 -9.26
N SER A 19 -21.04 -18.53 -8.26
CA SER A 19 -20.84 -18.14 -6.85
C SER A 19 -19.38 -18.27 -6.37
N MET A 20 -18.44 -18.59 -7.27
CA MET A 20 -17.03 -18.83 -6.93
C MET A 20 -16.14 -17.57 -7.03
N SER A 21 -16.72 -16.38 -7.17
CA SER A 21 -15.96 -15.12 -7.28
C SER A 21 -15.31 -14.67 -5.96
N GLY A 22 -15.76 -15.16 -4.81
CA GLY A 22 -15.21 -14.74 -3.50
C GLY A 22 -14.03 -15.57 -2.97
N TRP A 23 -13.74 -16.75 -3.53
CA TRP A 23 -12.72 -17.66 -2.99
C TRP A 23 -11.29 -17.36 -3.46
N LEU A 24 -11.11 -16.49 -4.47
CA LEU A 24 -9.79 -16.22 -5.04
C LEU A 24 -9.12 -14.93 -4.52
N GLU A 25 -9.87 -14.03 -3.88
CA GLU A 25 -9.32 -12.76 -3.38
C GLU A 25 -8.48 -12.90 -2.10
N SER A 26 -8.59 -14.02 -1.38
CA SER A 26 -7.93 -14.22 -0.07
C SER A 26 -6.66 -15.07 -0.10
N THR A 27 -6.16 -15.48 -1.27
CA THR A 27 -5.02 -16.40 -1.31
C THR A 27 -3.70 -15.65 -1.42
N SER A 28 -3.13 -15.29 -0.26
CA SER A 28 -1.69 -15.07 -0.18
C SER A 28 -0.99 -16.40 -0.50
N LEU A 29 -0.68 -16.63 -1.79
CA LEU A 29 0.00 -17.86 -2.19
C LEU A 29 1.36 -17.94 -1.47
N PRO A 30 1.72 -19.10 -0.89
CA PRO A 30 2.92 -19.25 -0.06
C PRO A 30 4.25 -19.09 -0.82
N PHE A 31 4.21 -18.77 -2.10
CA PHE A 31 5.38 -18.58 -2.97
C PHE A 31 5.69 -17.10 -3.25
N PHE A 32 4.81 -16.16 -2.86
CA PHE A 32 5.06 -14.73 -3.09
C PHE A 32 5.80 -14.11 -1.92
N HIS A 33 7.09 -13.87 -2.12
CA HIS A 33 7.90 -13.07 -1.21
C HIS A 33 7.55 -11.59 -1.41
N ARG A 34 7.03 -10.93 -0.36
CA ARG A 34 6.92 -9.47 -0.31
C ARG A 34 8.28 -8.92 0.14
N ILE A 35 8.75 -7.84 -0.46
CA ILE A 35 9.96 -7.16 -0.01
C ILE A 35 9.59 -6.06 0.99
N ASP A 36 10.54 -5.67 1.83
CA ASP A 36 10.39 -4.50 2.70
C ASP A 36 10.29 -3.24 1.82
N VAL A 37 9.28 -2.42 2.09
CA VAL A 37 9.04 -1.18 1.35
C VAL A 37 9.24 0.00 2.29
N GLN A 38 10.28 0.78 2.02
CA GLN A 38 10.50 2.08 2.67
C GLN A 38 9.97 3.19 1.75
N GLN A 39 9.12 4.07 2.29
CA GLN A 39 8.52 5.17 1.56
C GLN A 39 8.71 6.48 2.31
N GLY A 40 8.97 7.55 1.57
CA GLY A 40 9.08 8.88 2.15
C GLY A 40 10.51 9.38 2.35
N ASN A 41 10.66 10.41 3.19
CA ASN A 41 11.94 11.02 3.52
C ASN A 41 12.51 10.39 4.79
N VAL A 42 13.66 9.73 4.69
CA VAL A 42 14.39 9.26 5.87
C VAL A 42 14.96 10.47 6.60
N VAL A 43 14.49 10.69 7.83
CA VAL A 43 14.95 11.76 8.71
C VAL A 43 15.60 11.13 9.92
N THR A 44 16.87 11.45 10.16
CA THR A 44 17.60 10.99 11.35
C THR A 44 17.68 12.07 12.41
N GLN A 45 17.93 11.67 13.66
CA GLN A 45 18.08 12.61 14.77
C GLN A 45 19.25 13.58 14.55
N ASP A 46 20.34 13.11 13.93
CA ASP A 46 21.50 13.95 13.60
C ASP A 46 21.17 15.02 12.57
N MET A 47 20.27 14.74 11.63
CA MET A 47 19.80 15.72 10.66
C MET A 47 18.96 16.79 11.36
N LEU A 48 18.02 16.38 12.22
CA LEU A 48 17.18 17.30 13.00
C LEU A 48 18.01 18.17 13.94
N ALA A 49 19.03 17.61 14.60
CA ALA A 49 19.91 18.35 15.49
C ALA A 49 20.72 19.45 14.80
N ARG A 50 20.90 19.34 13.47
CA ARG A 50 21.59 20.37 12.66
C ARG A 50 20.63 21.45 12.15
N VAL A 51 19.32 21.26 12.28
CA VAL A 51 18.31 22.23 11.87
C VAL A 51 18.00 23.14 13.05
N GLU A 52 18.18 24.44 12.86
CA GLU A 52 17.90 25.46 13.87
C GLU A 52 16.84 26.45 13.37
N HIS A 53 16.15 27.09 14.31
CA HIS A 53 15.18 28.12 13.99
C HIS A 53 15.85 29.32 13.29
N GLY A 54 15.20 29.85 12.25
CA GLY A 54 15.71 30.99 11.47
C GLY A 54 16.68 30.60 10.34
N MET A 55 16.98 29.32 10.14
CA MET A 55 17.75 28.86 8.98
C MET A 55 17.01 29.14 7.66
N ASP A 56 17.77 29.46 6.62
CA ASP A 56 17.22 29.60 5.28
C ASP A 56 16.73 28.25 4.72
N ARG A 57 15.66 28.30 3.93
CA ARG A 57 15.02 27.14 3.32
C ARG A 57 15.97 26.32 2.44
N ALA A 58 16.89 26.96 1.73
CA ALA A 58 17.89 26.25 0.93
C ALA A 58 18.86 25.45 1.80
N LYS A 59 19.22 25.98 2.97
CA LYS A 59 20.09 25.31 3.94
C LYS A 59 19.40 24.13 4.62
N VAL A 60 18.14 24.29 5.02
CA VAL A 60 17.35 23.17 5.56
C VAL A 60 17.22 22.05 4.54
N ARG A 61 16.97 22.38 3.26
CA ARG A 61 16.88 21.40 2.17
C ARG A 61 18.20 20.66 1.89
N SER A 62 19.35 21.30 2.12
CA SER A 62 20.63 20.60 1.97
C SER A 62 20.92 19.62 3.11
N ILE A 63 20.36 19.86 4.30
CA ILE A 63 20.49 18.98 5.46
C ILE A 63 19.45 17.85 5.41
N MET A 64 18.18 18.20 5.23
CA MET A 64 17.03 17.29 5.35
C MET A 64 16.63 16.64 4.01
N GLY A 65 17.18 17.12 2.89
CA GLY A 65 16.76 16.73 1.56
C GLY A 65 15.50 17.44 1.09
N THR A 66 14.96 17.00 -0.04
CA THR A 66 13.73 17.56 -0.61
C THR A 66 12.50 16.87 -0.01
N SER A 67 11.58 17.64 0.57
CA SER A 67 10.26 17.12 0.99
C SER A 67 9.53 16.47 -0.17
N LEU A 68 9.12 15.21 -0.01
CA LEU A 68 8.33 14.49 -1.02
C LEU A 68 6.86 14.89 -1.00
N VAL A 69 6.37 15.36 0.14
CA VAL A 69 5.01 15.89 0.27
C VAL A 69 5.09 17.41 0.20
N LYS A 70 4.40 17.97 -0.80
CA LYS A 70 4.22 19.42 -0.94
C LYS A 70 2.73 19.73 -0.94
N ASP A 71 2.27 20.36 0.13
CA ASP A 71 0.89 20.83 0.22
C ASP A 71 0.68 21.98 -0.77
N VAL A 72 -0.36 21.87 -1.61
CA VAL A 72 -0.71 22.89 -2.61
C VAL A 72 -1.28 24.16 -1.96
N PHE A 73 -1.87 24.03 -0.77
CA PHE A 73 -2.50 25.12 -0.06
C PHE A 73 -1.54 25.84 0.89
N ASN A 74 -0.50 25.15 1.37
CA ASN A 74 0.46 25.68 2.33
C ASN A 74 1.89 25.60 1.78
N GLN A 75 2.28 26.58 0.96
CA GLN A 75 3.60 26.57 0.30
C GLN A 75 4.78 26.81 1.26
N ASP A 76 4.50 27.37 2.45
CA ASP A 76 5.51 27.67 3.46
C ASP A 76 5.74 26.53 4.47
N ARG A 77 4.98 25.42 4.37
CA ARG A 77 5.13 24.24 5.24
C ARG A 77 5.67 23.05 4.46
N TRP A 78 6.69 22.39 5.00
CA TRP A 78 7.25 21.16 4.43
C TRP A 78 7.04 19.99 5.38
N ASP A 79 6.43 18.93 4.86
CA ASP A 79 6.02 17.76 5.64
C ASP A 79 6.92 16.57 5.26
N TYR A 80 7.84 16.21 6.17
CA TYR A 80 8.74 15.06 6.00
C TYR A 80 8.11 13.80 6.59
N VAL A 81 7.47 12.99 5.75
CA VAL A 81 6.81 11.76 6.16
C VAL A 81 7.69 10.57 5.83
N TYR A 82 7.81 9.62 6.76
CA TYR A 82 8.48 8.34 6.57
C TYR A 82 7.53 7.20 6.93
N THR A 83 7.54 6.14 6.13
CA THR A 83 6.79 4.91 6.40
C THR A 83 7.67 3.72 6.03
N MET A 84 7.70 2.72 6.91
CA MET A 84 8.37 1.44 6.68
C MET A 84 7.32 0.35 6.75
N LYS A 85 7.21 -0.43 5.68
CA LYS A 85 6.36 -1.61 5.62
C LYS A 85 7.25 -2.85 5.57
N PRO A 86 7.40 -3.57 6.69
CA PRO A 86 8.11 -4.84 6.68
C PRO A 86 7.33 -5.90 5.91
N SER A 87 8.06 -6.83 5.32
CA SER A 87 7.52 -7.99 4.64
C SER A 87 6.73 -8.86 5.62
N GLY A 88 5.53 -9.28 5.20
CA GLY A 88 4.69 -10.18 5.99
C GLY A 88 3.79 -9.52 7.03
N GLU A 89 3.90 -8.21 7.27
CA GLU A 89 3.00 -7.49 8.17
C GLU A 89 1.81 -6.91 7.38
N ASP A 90 0.63 -7.51 7.60
CA ASP A 90 -0.63 -6.95 7.11
C ASP A 90 -1.11 -5.87 8.08
N ARG A 91 -1.61 -4.75 7.53
CA ARG A 91 -2.07 -3.61 8.33
C ARG A 91 -3.27 -4.05 9.17
N VAL A 92 -3.13 -4.02 10.49
CA VAL A 92 -4.26 -4.13 11.44
C VAL A 92 -5.19 -2.93 11.33
#